data_AF-A0A420CVD1-F1
#
_entry.id   AF-A0A420CVD1-F1
#
_cell.length_a   1.000
_cell.length_b   1.000
_cell.length_c   1.000
_cell.angle_alpha   90.00
_cell.angle_beta   90.00
_cell.angle_gamma   90.00
#
_symmetry.space_group_name_H-M   'P 1'
#
loop_
_entity.id
_entity.type
_entity.pdbx_description
1 polymer ?
#
loop_
_entity_poly.entity_id
_entity_poly.type
_entity_poly.pdbx_seq_one_letter_code
_entity_poly.pdbx_strand_id
1 'polypeptide(L)'
;MFVMKSLSGGISSTIAGENFWDGFRQGVITSGLNHLGHLGGNTVIKKVLQNRLEKTLGDSGVNNDCTTKQALEILQIVFKDMWSLGSGWAKFADEAGAIAEWESNDSQKISVNNNGNLVAGAGNPAWGITNSKGQMIYAISLHTGPINRFAEVFLHELVHSIDYVTGFYKTFWRLPNITALMEYRAYKYVYDWTGIKDPNQDNFKVEMGYTPKFLLNYSF
;
A
#
# COMPACT_ATOMS: atom_id res chain seq x y z
N MET A 1 19.64 13.38 29.50
CA MET A 1 18.18 13.56 29.48
C MET A 1 17.82 14.13 28.12
N PHE A 2 17.52 13.28 27.14
CA PHE A 2 17.23 13.71 25.76
C PHE A 2 15.80 14.23 25.68
N VAL A 3 15.66 15.48 25.22
CA VAL A 3 14.40 16.16 24.97
C VAL A 3 13.76 15.57 23.71
N MET A 4 12.78 14.70 23.90
CA MET A 4 11.91 14.18 22.84
C MET A 4 10.51 14.80 23.03
N LYS A 5 10.41 16.13 22.90
CA LYS A 5 9.17 16.88 23.22
C LYS A 5 8.81 18.00 22.23
N SER A 6 9.30 17.95 20.99
CA SER A 6 9.02 19.00 19.98
C SER A 6 8.35 18.50 18.68
N LEU A 7 8.45 17.21 18.33
CA LEU A 7 7.86 16.69 17.08
C LEU A 7 6.41 16.20 17.20
N SER A 8 5.94 15.85 18.40
CA SER A 8 4.56 15.37 18.59
C SER A 8 3.51 16.49 18.64
N GLY A 9 3.93 17.76 18.79
CA GLY A 9 3.01 18.89 18.95
C GLY A 9 2.43 19.46 17.65
N GLY A 10 3.18 19.42 16.55
CA GLY A 10 2.76 19.99 15.25
C GLY A 10 1.91 19.05 14.40
N ILE A 11 2.14 17.74 14.54
CA ILE A 11 1.40 16.71 13.82
C ILE A 11 0.07 16.41 14.55
N SER A 12 0.08 16.44 15.89
CA SER A 12 -1.12 16.28 16.72
C SER A 12 -2.12 17.43 16.60
N SER A 13 -1.68 18.69 16.49
CA SER A 13 -2.58 19.85 16.42
C SER A 13 -3.31 20.00 15.08
N THR A 14 -2.76 19.41 14.00
CA THR A 14 -3.40 19.40 12.67
C THR A 14 -4.30 18.16 12.49
N ILE A 15 -3.98 17.06 13.18
CA ILE A 15 -4.69 15.77 13.11
C ILE A 15 -5.84 15.64 14.13
N ALA A 16 -5.86 16.42 15.21
CA ALA A 16 -6.87 16.36 16.28
C ALA A 16 -8.23 17.02 15.92
N GLY A 17 -8.51 17.30 14.65
CA GLY A 17 -9.83 17.73 14.21
C GLY A 17 -10.79 16.54 14.15
N GLU A 18 -11.43 16.18 15.25
CA GLU A 18 -12.39 15.05 15.37
C GLU A 18 -13.51 15.07 14.31
N ASN A 19 -13.80 16.24 13.70
CA ASN A 19 -14.80 16.40 12.64
C ASN A 19 -14.27 16.21 11.20
N PHE A 20 -12.95 16.28 11.00
CA PHE A 20 -12.34 16.17 9.67
C PHE A 20 -12.23 14.72 9.21
N TRP A 21 -11.76 13.84 10.10
CA TRP A 21 -11.57 12.42 9.81
C TRP A 21 -12.88 11.68 9.55
N ASP A 22 -13.96 12.06 10.23
CA ASP A 22 -15.28 11.50 9.99
C ASP A 22 -15.86 11.95 8.65
N GLY A 23 -15.72 13.24 8.30
CA GLY A 23 -16.12 13.76 6.98
C GLY A 23 -15.28 13.17 5.83
N PHE A 24 -13.99 12.92 6.06
CA PHE A 24 -13.08 12.29 5.12
C PHE A 24 -13.42 10.81 4.90
N ARG A 25 -13.62 10.04 5.98
CA ARG A 25 -14.07 8.64 5.92
C ARG A 25 -15.41 8.51 5.19
N GLN A 26 -16.37 9.38 5.51
CA GLN A 26 -17.68 9.39 4.87
C GLN A 26 -17.59 9.84 3.40
N GLY A 27 -16.71 10.79 3.06
CA GLY A 27 -16.45 11.23 1.70
C GLY A 27 -15.81 10.15 0.82
N VAL A 28 -14.83 9.42 1.36
CA VAL A 28 -14.14 8.29 0.69
C VAL A 28 -15.11 7.12 0.48
N ILE A 29 -15.85 6.72 1.53
CA ILE A 29 -16.80 5.60 1.45
C ILE A 29 -17.98 5.92 0.52
N THR A 30 -18.59 7.10 0.66
CA THR A 30 -19.79 7.49 -0.12
C THR A 30 -19.44 7.74 -1.59
N SER A 31 -18.27 8.33 -1.89
CA SER A 31 -17.85 8.53 -3.28
C SER A 31 -17.30 7.24 -3.92
N GLY A 32 -16.76 6.31 -3.14
CA GLY A 32 -16.36 4.97 -3.56
C GLY A 32 -17.54 4.10 -3.96
N LEU A 33 -18.56 4.00 -3.10
CA LEU A 33 -19.77 3.21 -3.35
C LEU A 33 -20.68 3.78 -4.44
N ASN A 34 -20.72 5.12 -4.62
CA ASN A 34 -21.67 5.76 -5.54
C ASN A 34 -21.13 5.95 -6.98
N HIS A 35 -19.81 5.77 -7.23
CA HIS A 35 -19.23 5.97 -8.58
C HIS A 35 -18.81 4.68 -9.30
N LEU A 36 -18.61 3.57 -8.58
CA LEU A 36 -18.35 2.25 -9.17
C LEU A 36 -19.62 1.64 -9.82
N GLY A 37 -20.81 2.13 -9.46
CA GLY A 37 -22.09 1.65 -9.99
C GLY A 37 -22.48 2.20 -11.36
N HIS A 38 -21.90 3.32 -11.82
CA HIS A 38 -22.26 3.94 -13.09
C HIS A 38 -21.14 4.87 -13.56
N LEU A 39 -20.43 4.50 -14.64
CA LEU A 39 -20.13 5.35 -15.81
C LEU A 39 -19.01 4.71 -16.65
N GLY A 40 -19.24 4.58 -17.95
CA GLY A 40 -18.27 4.08 -18.95
C GLY A 40 -17.53 5.23 -19.61
N GLY A 41 -16.52 5.80 -18.92
CA GLY A 41 -15.72 6.90 -19.46
C GLY A 41 -14.29 6.92 -18.90
N ASN A 42 -13.38 6.18 -19.56
CA ASN A 42 -12.02 5.92 -19.10
C ASN A 42 -11.17 7.16 -18.78
N THR A 43 -11.46 8.34 -19.35
CA THR A 43 -10.64 9.55 -19.16
C THR A 43 -11.13 10.46 -18.02
N VAL A 44 -12.45 10.55 -17.81
CA VAL A 44 -13.03 11.37 -16.73
C VAL A 44 -12.88 10.66 -15.40
N ILE A 45 -13.11 9.34 -15.38
CA ILE A 45 -12.97 8.49 -14.20
C ILE A 45 -11.52 8.48 -13.72
N LYS A 46 -10.55 8.38 -14.64
CA LYS A 46 -9.13 8.44 -14.32
C LYS A 46 -8.73 9.74 -13.60
N LYS A 47 -9.22 10.90 -14.08
CA LYS A 47 -8.99 12.18 -13.42
C LYS A 47 -9.68 12.24 -12.06
N VAL A 48 -10.90 11.74 -11.93
CA VAL A 48 -11.63 11.72 -10.65
C VAL A 48 -10.95 10.83 -9.62
N LEU A 49 -10.43 9.66 -10.01
CA LEU A 49 -9.76 8.70 -9.11
C LEU A 49 -8.34 9.15 -8.73
N GLN A 50 -7.54 9.66 -9.67
CA GLN A 50 -6.27 10.31 -9.34
C GLN A 50 -6.50 11.53 -8.42
N ASN A 51 -7.48 12.38 -8.75
CA ASN A 51 -7.86 13.49 -7.90
C ASN A 51 -8.35 13.01 -6.53
N ARG A 52 -8.85 11.77 -6.36
CA ARG A 52 -9.23 11.23 -5.05
C ARG A 52 -8.01 10.89 -4.23
N LEU A 53 -7.02 10.19 -4.77
CA LEU A 53 -5.79 9.95 -4.03
C LEU A 53 -5.10 11.28 -3.73
N GLU A 54 -4.92 12.15 -4.73
CA GLU A 54 -4.29 13.46 -4.54
C GLU A 54 -5.06 14.35 -3.55
N LYS A 55 -6.40 14.36 -3.62
CA LYS A 55 -7.24 15.06 -2.65
C LYS A 55 -7.15 14.41 -1.28
N THR A 56 -7.23 13.08 -1.18
CA THR A 56 -7.07 12.34 0.08
C THR A 56 -5.74 12.66 0.74
N LEU A 57 -4.67 12.65 -0.03
CA LEU A 57 -3.33 12.98 0.43
C LEU A 57 -3.27 14.46 0.82
N GLY A 58 -3.73 15.38 -0.03
CA GLY A 58 -3.74 16.83 0.25
C GLY A 58 -4.59 17.22 1.46
N ASP A 59 -5.79 16.66 1.58
CA ASP A 59 -6.70 16.79 2.73
C ASP A 59 -6.01 16.26 4.00
N SER A 60 -5.30 15.13 3.91
CA SER A 60 -4.56 14.55 5.05
C SER A 60 -3.22 15.25 5.35
N GLY A 61 -2.85 16.28 4.59
CA GLY A 61 -1.56 16.98 4.71
C GLY A 61 -0.36 16.24 4.11
N VAL A 62 -0.58 15.12 3.40
CA VAL A 62 0.45 14.43 2.60
C VAL A 62 0.61 15.16 1.27
N ASN A 63 1.75 15.80 1.09
CA ASN A 63 2.14 16.43 -0.17
C ASN A 63 3.60 16.06 -0.51
N ASN A 64 4.13 16.50 -1.64
CA ASN A 64 5.53 16.23 -2.00
C ASN A 64 6.54 16.93 -1.08
N ASP A 65 6.09 17.78 -0.14
CA ASP A 65 6.94 18.43 0.85
C ASP A 65 7.09 17.61 2.14
N CYS A 66 6.27 16.56 2.32
CA CYS A 66 6.38 15.65 3.45
C CYS A 66 7.47 14.59 3.21
N THR A 67 8.11 14.14 4.29
CA THR A 67 9.01 12.98 4.22
C THR A 67 8.18 11.71 4.04
N THR A 68 8.75 10.71 3.39
CA THR A 68 8.18 9.36 3.27
C THR A 68 7.80 8.72 4.61
N LYS A 69 8.54 9.00 5.69
CA LYS A 69 8.19 8.56 7.05
C LYS A 69 6.89 9.20 7.54
N GLN A 70 6.73 10.51 7.32
CA GLN A 70 5.46 11.19 7.61
C GLN A 70 4.34 10.66 6.72
N ALA A 71 4.61 10.42 5.44
CA ALA A 71 3.63 9.82 4.53
C ALA A 71 3.19 8.44 5.02
N LEU A 72 4.10 7.62 5.57
CA LEU A 72 3.76 6.30 6.11
C LEU A 72 2.79 6.41 7.29
N GLU A 73 3.09 7.29 8.25
CA GLU A 73 2.22 7.55 9.41
C GLU A 73 0.82 8.00 8.97
N ILE A 74 0.73 8.90 7.98
CA ILE A 74 -0.55 9.39 7.49
C ILE A 74 -1.30 8.30 6.71
N LEU A 75 -0.63 7.53 5.86
CA LEU A 75 -1.25 6.42 5.13
C LEU A 75 -1.80 5.35 6.07
N GLN A 76 -1.12 5.05 7.17
CA GLN A 76 -1.62 4.14 8.21
C GLN A 76 -2.92 4.66 8.85
N ILE A 77 -3.09 5.97 9.00
CA ILE A 77 -4.31 6.59 9.52
C ILE A 77 -5.42 6.59 8.47
N VAL A 78 -5.11 7.01 7.24
CA VAL A 78 -6.05 7.07 6.11
C VAL A 78 -6.64 5.69 5.82
N PHE A 79 -5.78 4.66 5.82
CA PHE A 79 -6.15 3.28 5.56
C PHE A 79 -6.26 2.45 6.84
N LYS A 80 -6.58 3.06 7.99
CA LYS A 80 -6.59 2.38 9.30
C LYS A 80 -7.37 1.07 9.34
N ASP A 81 -8.52 1.02 8.66
CA ASP A 81 -9.40 -0.15 8.65
C ASP A 81 -8.69 -1.31 7.93
N MET A 82 -8.08 -1.06 6.77
CA MET A 82 -7.25 -2.04 6.06
C MET A 82 -5.96 -2.39 6.80
N TRP A 83 -5.28 -1.37 7.34
CA TRP A 83 -4.06 -1.52 8.12
C TRP A 83 -4.26 -2.49 9.29
N SER A 84 -5.42 -2.41 9.95
CA SER A 84 -5.80 -3.30 11.06
C SER A 84 -6.04 -4.76 10.64
N LEU A 85 -6.27 -5.01 9.35
CA LEU A 85 -6.39 -6.36 8.77
C LEU A 85 -5.03 -6.93 8.34
N GLY A 86 -4.02 -6.08 8.19
CA GLY A 86 -2.64 -6.46 7.92
C GLY A 86 -1.86 -6.80 9.19
N SER A 87 -0.53 -6.85 9.08
CA SER A 87 0.34 -7.22 10.21
C SER A 87 0.52 -6.11 11.24
N GLY A 88 0.16 -4.87 10.91
CA GLY A 88 0.48 -3.70 11.71
C GLY A 88 1.98 -3.34 11.71
N TRP A 89 2.78 -3.92 10.81
CA TRP A 89 4.22 -3.69 10.72
C TRP A 89 4.62 -3.22 9.34
N ALA A 90 5.26 -2.05 9.27
CA ALA A 90 5.91 -1.56 8.07
C ALA A 90 7.07 -0.64 8.41
N LYS A 91 8.20 -0.77 7.70
CA LYS A 91 9.41 0.05 7.88
C LYS A 91 10.17 0.25 6.56
N PHE A 92 10.98 1.30 6.49
CA PHE A 92 11.96 1.46 5.42
C PHE A 92 13.24 0.66 5.70
N ALA A 93 13.92 0.25 4.64
CA ALA A 93 15.12 -0.60 4.72
C ALA A 93 16.32 0.08 5.40
N ASP A 94 16.37 1.41 5.41
CA ASP A 94 17.40 2.22 6.07
C ASP A 94 17.14 2.43 7.57
N GLU A 95 15.99 1.98 8.09
CA GLU A 95 15.73 2.02 9.52
C GLU A 95 16.55 0.96 10.27
N ALA A 96 17.09 1.35 11.42
CA ALA A 96 17.94 0.51 12.23
C ALA A 96 17.23 -0.82 12.60
N GLY A 97 17.82 -1.93 12.17
CA GLY A 97 17.30 -3.27 12.45
C GLY A 97 16.09 -3.71 11.62
N ALA A 98 15.55 -2.87 10.71
CA ALA A 98 14.33 -3.20 9.97
C ALA A 98 14.46 -4.45 9.11
N ILE A 99 15.55 -4.59 8.34
CA ILE A 99 15.81 -5.78 7.52
C ILE A 99 15.95 -7.03 8.42
N ALA A 100 16.73 -6.94 9.50
CA ALA A 100 16.95 -8.07 10.39
C ALA A 100 15.65 -8.55 11.07
N GLU A 101 14.78 -7.62 11.48
CA GLU A 101 13.47 -7.93 12.04
C GLU A 101 12.54 -8.56 11.01
N TRP A 102 12.51 -8.02 9.78
CA TRP A 102 11.72 -8.58 8.68
C TRP A 102 12.18 -10.01 8.32
N GLU A 103 13.49 -10.22 8.23
CA GLU A 103 14.10 -11.53 7.93
C GLU A 103 13.98 -12.54 9.06
N SER A 104 13.81 -12.11 10.32
CA SER A 104 13.56 -13.04 11.43
C SER A 104 12.22 -13.78 11.30
N ASN A 105 11.34 -13.25 10.45
CA ASN A 105 9.99 -13.72 10.22
C ASN A 105 9.80 -14.40 8.86
N ASP A 106 10.85 -14.50 8.04
CA ASP A 106 10.81 -15.14 6.73
C ASP A 106 12.09 -15.94 6.42
N SER A 107 11.96 -16.91 5.51
CA SER A 107 13.11 -17.63 4.98
C SER A 107 13.89 -16.81 3.95
N GLN A 108 13.25 -15.83 3.33
CA GLN A 108 13.85 -14.99 2.31
C GLN A 108 14.79 -13.95 2.92
N LYS A 109 15.91 -13.70 2.24
CA LYS A 109 16.91 -12.71 2.60
C LYS A 109 16.82 -11.50 1.70
N ILE A 110 16.95 -10.31 2.28
CA ILE A 110 16.84 -9.02 1.59
C ILE A 110 18.21 -8.35 1.57
N SER A 111 18.56 -7.87 0.39
CA SER A 111 19.66 -6.95 0.18
C SER A 111 19.14 -5.65 -0.44
N VAL A 112 19.93 -4.59 -0.36
CA VAL A 112 19.64 -3.32 -1.02
C VAL A 112 20.68 -3.11 -2.11
N ASN A 113 20.24 -2.89 -3.35
CA ASN A 113 21.17 -2.63 -4.46
C ASN A 113 21.69 -1.18 -4.46
N ASN A 114 22.61 -0.86 -5.38
CA ASN A 114 23.22 0.48 -5.48
C ASN A 114 22.22 1.61 -5.77
N ASN A 115 21.02 1.29 -6.25
CA ASN A 115 19.95 2.26 -6.52
C ASN A 115 19.02 2.45 -5.30
N GLY A 116 19.28 1.77 -4.18
CA GLY A 116 18.43 1.82 -2.99
C GLY A 116 17.17 0.94 -3.09
N ASN A 117 17.06 0.05 -4.08
CA ASN A 117 15.93 -0.87 -4.23
C ASN A 117 16.17 -2.18 -3.47
N LEU A 118 15.08 -2.79 -3.01
CA LEU A 118 15.09 -4.09 -2.34
C LEU A 118 15.33 -5.21 -3.34
N VAL A 119 16.16 -6.19 -2.99
CA VAL A 119 16.38 -7.41 -3.76
C VAL A 119 16.26 -8.58 -2.81
N ALA A 120 15.26 -9.43 -3.07
CA ALA A 120 14.99 -10.58 -2.23
C ALA A 120 15.35 -11.88 -2.94
N GLY A 121 16.37 -12.59 -2.44
CA GLY A 121 16.97 -13.74 -3.12
C GLY A 121 17.52 -13.38 -4.51
N ALA A 122 17.20 -14.20 -5.52
CA ALA A 122 17.57 -13.96 -6.92
C ALA A 122 16.51 -13.16 -7.71
N GLY A 123 15.59 -12.49 -7.01
CA GLY A 123 14.49 -11.74 -7.61
C GLY A 123 14.92 -10.41 -8.25
N ASN A 124 13.99 -9.80 -8.98
CA ASN A 124 14.17 -8.46 -9.53
C ASN A 124 14.12 -7.40 -8.42
N PRO A 125 14.77 -6.23 -8.62
CA PRO A 125 14.65 -5.12 -7.69
C PRO A 125 13.20 -4.65 -7.51
N ALA A 126 12.79 -4.40 -6.27
CA ALA A 126 11.45 -3.97 -5.90
C ALA A 126 11.48 -2.73 -4.99
N TRP A 127 10.36 -1.98 -4.98
CA TRP A 127 10.17 -0.83 -4.09
C TRP A 127 9.52 -1.20 -2.76
N GLY A 128 8.75 -2.27 -2.72
CA GLY A 128 8.15 -2.84 -1.52
C GLY A 128 8.24 -4.36 -1.59
N ILE A 129 8.32 -5.01 -0.42
CA ILE A 129 8.22 -6.47 -0.30
C ILE A 129 7.46 -6.81 0.98
N THR A 130 6.52 -7.74 0.88
CA THR A 130 5.76 -8.29 2.02
C THR A 130 6.19 -9.71 2.33
N ASN A 131 6.51 -10.03 3.59
CA ASN A 131 6.84 -11.41 3.99
C ASN A 131 5.60 -12.26 4.27
N SER A 132 5.82 -13.56 4.53
CA SER A 132 4.79 -14.52 4.91
C SER A 132 4.05 -14.22 6.23
N LYS A 133 4.54 -13.27 7.04
CA LYS A 133 3.83 -12.72 8.23
C LYS A 133 3.03 -11.45 7.92
N GLY A 134 3.03 -11.00 6.67
CA GLY A 134 2.40 -9.75 6.24
C GLY A 134 3.18 -8.50 6.63
N GLN A 135 4.45 -8.61 7.03
CA GLN A 135 5.28 -7.45 7.35
C GLN A 135 5.79 -6.81 6.05
N MET A 136 5.65 -5.50 5.93
CA MET A 136 5.99 -4.76 4.71
C MET A 136 7.29 -4.01 4.90
N ILE A 137 8.23 -4.16 3.97
CA ILE A 137 9.48 -3.39 3.97
C ILE A 137 9.59 -2.57 2.69
N TYR A 138 10.03 -1.32 2.82
CA TYR A 138 10.10 -0.35 1.73
C TYR A 138 11.53 0.02 1.36
N ALA A 139 11.76 0.21 0.06
CA ALA A 139 13.04 0.60 -0.50
C ALA A 139 13.48 2.00 -0.07
N ILE A 140 14.80 2.20 0.05
CA ILE A 140 15.43 3.49 0.35
C ILE A 140 15.19 4.49 -0.79
N SER A 141 15.13 4.00 -2.03
CA SER A 141 14.89 4.83 -3.23
C SER A 141 13.55 5.56 -3.21
N LEU A 142 12.59 5.13 -2.39
CA LEU A 142 11.31 5.83 -2.24
C LEU A 142 11.46 7.17 -1.53
N HIS A 143 12.54 7.39 -0.75
CA HIS A 143 12.83 8.67 -0.10
C HIS A 143 13.05 9.83 -1.07
N THR A 144 13.51 9.52 -2.29
CA THR A 144 13.84 10.52 -3.31
C THR A 144 12.82 10.55 -4.45
N GLY A 145 11.84 9.65 -4.43
CA GLY A 145 10.74 9.59 -5.39
C GLY A 145 9.57 10.49 -5.01
N PRO A 146 8.59 10.67 -5.92
CA PRO A 146 7.38 11.40 -5.60
C PRO A 146 6.51 10.60 -4.61
N ILE A 147 5.81 11.28 -3.70
CA ILE A 147 5.08 10.63 -2.60
C ILE A 147 3.91 9.76 -3.10
N ASN A 148 3.32 10.11 -4.24
CA ASN A 148 2.30 9.26 -4.88
C ASN A 148 2.84 7.87 -5.24
N ARG A 149 4.12 7.76 -5.65
CA ARG A 149 4.77 6.46 -5.89
C ARG A 149 4.82 5.64 -4.60
N PHE A 150 5.18 6.27 -3.49
CA PHE A 150 5.19 5.59 -2.20
C PHE A 150 3.78 5.15 -1.79
N ALA A 151 2.76 5.99 -1.97
CA ALA A 151 1.37 5.62 -1.68
C ALA A 151 0.88 4.43 -2.53
N GLU A 152 1.24 4.36 -3.81
CA GLU A 152 0.95 3.21 -4.68
C GLU A 152 1.61 1.93 -4.16
N VAL A 153 2.89 2.00 -3.79
CA VAL A 153 3.63 0.86 -3.23
C VAL A 153 3.04 0.44 -1.88
N PHE A 154 2.71 1.39 -1.01
CA PHE A 154 2.04 1.12 0.27
C PHE A 154 0.73 0.35 0.08
N LEU A 155 -0.13 0.77 -0.85
CA LEU A 155 -1.41 0.11 -1.10
C LEU A 155 -1.21 -1.30 -1.68
N HIS A 156 -0.23 -1.46 -2.57
CA HIS A 156 0.13 -2.75 -3.16
C HIS A 156 0.56 -3.73 -2.07
N GLU A 157 1.55 -3.35 -1.25
CA GLU A 157 2.05 -4.19 -0.17
C GLU A 157 0.99 -4.44 0.90
N LEU A 158 0.11 -3.47 1.18
CA LEU A 158 -0.95 -3.63 2.17
C LEU A 158 -1.94 -4.74 1.76
N VAL A 159 -2.25 -4.88 0.47
CA VAL A 159 -3.06 -5.99 -0.02
C VAL A 159 -2.35 -7.33 0.21
N HIS A 160 -1.05 -7.42 -0.06
CA HIS A 160 -0.28 -8.62 0.27
C HIS A 160 -0.27 -8.91 1.77
N SER A 161 -0.12 -7.87 2.60
CA SER A 161 -0.16 -7.99 4.06
C SER A 161 -1.46 -8.62 4.52
N ILE A 162 -2.59 -8.11 4.03
CA ILE A 162 -3.93 -8.63 4.32
C ILE A 162 -4.08 -10.06 3.78
N ASP A 163 -3.65 -10.34 2.56
CA ASP A 163 -3.77 -11.68 1.95
C ASP A 163 -3.00 -12.75 2.75
N TYR A 164 -1.86 -12.40 3.36
CA TYR A 164 -1.12 -13.29 4.26
C TYR A 164 -1.78 -13.40 5.65
N VAL A 165 -2.14 -12.28 6.27
CA VAL A 165 -2.64 -12.24 7.67
C VAL A 165 -4.05 -12.82 7.79
N THR A 166 -4.95 -12.49 6.87
CA THR A 166 -6.32 -13.03 6.86
C THR A 166 -6.40 -14.49 6.44
N GLY A 167 -5.29 -15.06 5.94
CA GLY A 167 -5.22 -16.44 5.50
C GLY A 167 -5.76 -16.67 4.08
N PHE A 168 -5.94 -15.63 3.26
CA PHE A 168 -6.27 -15.78 1.84
C PHE A 168 -5.24 -16.67 1.13
N TYR A 169 -3.94 -16.34 1.25
CA TYR A 169 -2.87 -17.17 0.70
C TYR A 169 -2.95 -18.61 1.21
N LYS A 170 -3.09 -18.80 2.53
CA LYS A 170 -3.19 -20.13 3.16
C LYS A 170 -4.43 -20.91 2.74
N THR A 171 -5.51 -20.25 2.34
CA THR A 171 -6.73 -20.90 1.86
C THR A 171 -6.56 -21.37 0.41
N PHE A 172 -5.87 -20.59 -0.41
CA PHE A 172 -5.76 -20.80 -1.84
C PHE A 172 -4.37 -21.23 -2.33
N TRP A 173 -3.44 -21.58 -1.43
CA TRP A 173 -2.05 -21.93 -1.76
C TRP A 173 -1.89 -23.09 -2.76
N ARG A 174 -2.91 -23.96 -2.87
CA ARG A 174 -2.94 -25.08 -3.82
C ARG A 174 -3.29 -24.65 -5.24
N LEU A 175 -3.71 -23.41 -5.46
CA LEU A 175 -3.87 -22.88 -6.80
C LEU A 175 -2.48 -22.73 -7.43
N PRO A 176 -2.23 -23.34 -8.61
CA PRO A 176 -0.90 -23.35 -9.24
C PRO A 176 -0.39 -21.94 -9.60
N ASN A 177 -1.29 -20.96 -9.63
CA ASN A 177 -1.09 -19.58 -10.04
C ASN A 177 -1.43 -18.59 -8.90
N ILE A 178 -1.38 -19.03 -7.64
CA ILE A 178 -1.72 -18.19 -6.47
C ILE A 178 -0.86 -16.92 -6.39
N THR A 179 0.43 -17.01 -6.72
CA THR A 179 1.33 -15.84 -6.73
C THR A 179 0.86 -14.80 -7.73
N ALA A 180 0.59 -15.19 -8.98
CA ALA A 180 0.06 -14.29 -10.00
C ALA A 180 -1.31 -13.71 -9.63
N LEU A 181 -2.16 -14.49 -8.97
CA LEU A 181 -3.44 -14.02 -8.46
C LEU A 181 -3.27 -12.94 -7.38
N MET A 182 -2.38 -13.15 -6.41
CA MET A 182 -2.10 -12.18 -5.35
C MET A 182 -1.52 -10.87 -5.93
N GLU A 183 -0.53 -10.98 -6.81
CA GLU A 183 0.04 -9.84 -7.52
C GLU A 183 -1.03 -9.07 -8.30
N TYR A 184 -1.86 -9.79 -9.07
CA TYR A 184 -2.96 -9.17 -9.81
C TYR A 184 -3.95 -8.48 -8.88
N ARG A 185 -4.33 -9.08 -7.74
CA ARG A 185 -5.22 -8.47 -6.74
C ARG A 185 -4.64 -7.16 -6.21
N ALA A 186 -3.35 -7.13 -5.87
CA ALA A 186 -2.66 -5.93 -5.38
C ALA A 186 -2.60 -4.83 -6.45
N TYR A 187 -2.15 -5.13 -7.67
CA TYR A 187 -2.15 -4.15 -8.77
C TYR A 187 -3.54 -3.68 -9.17
N LYS A 188 -4.54 -4.57 -9.15
CA LYS A 188 -5.94 -4.20 -9.39
C LYS A 188 -6.45 -3.25 -8.31
N TYR A 189 -6.02 -3.41 -7.06
CA TYR A 189 -6.49 -2.54 -5.98
C TYR A 189 -5.94 -1.13 -6.16
N VAL A 190 -4.64 -1.04 -6.45
CA VAL A 190 -3.98 0.23 -6.80
C VAL A 190 -4.66 0.86 -8.01
N TYR A 191 -4.95 0.09 -9.06
CA TYR A 191 -5.64 0.59 -10.25
C TYR A 191 -7.06 1.10 -9.95
N ASP A 192 -7.84 0.38 -9.15
CA ASP A 192 -9.21 0.79 -8.79
C ASP A 192 -9.19 2.11 -7.96
N TRP A 193 -8.12 2.34 -7.19
CA TRP A 193 -7.93 3.55 -6.41
C TRP A 193 -7.39 4.73 -7.21
N THR A 194 -6.39 4.49 -8.06
CA THR A 194 -5.63 5.57 -8.73
C THR A 194 -6.03 5.76 -10.19
N GLY A 195 -6.64 4.78 -10.83
CA GLY A 195 -6.82 4.73 -12.29
C GLY A 195 -5.51 4.59 -13.08
N ILE A 196 -4.38 4.39 -12.40
CA ILE A 196 -3.06 4.17 -13.02
C ILE A 196 -2.82 2.67 -13.07
N LYS A 197 -2.63 2.18 -14.29
CA LYS A 197 -2.38 0.78 -14.56
C LYS A 197 -0.89 0.51 -14.52
N ASP A 198 -0.45 -0.38 -13.63
CA ASP A 198 0.92 -0.87 -13.64
C ASP A 198 1.17 -1.75 -14.89
N PRO A 199 2.33 -1.62 -15.57
CA PRO A 199 2.66 -2.43 -16.74
C PRO A 199 2.59 -3.95 -16.49
N ASN A 200 2.88 -4.41 -15.26
CA ASN A 200 2.89 -5.82 -14.91
C ASN A 200 1.47 -6.37 -14.68
N GLN A 201 0.47 -5.52 -14.48
CA GLN A 201 -0.89 -5.96 -14.19
C GLN A 201 -1.46 -6.89 -15.28
N ASP A 202 -1.20 -6.60 -16.56
CA ASP A 202 -1.67 -7.45 -17.66
C ASP A 202 -0.93 -8.79 -17.71
N ASN A 203 0.36 -8.80 -17.39
CA ASN A 203 1.13 -10.04 -17.31
C ASN A 203 0.56 -10.95 -16.22
N PHE A 204 0.35 -10.41 -15.02
CA PHE A 204 -0.27 -11.17 -13.93
C PHE A 204 -1.71 -11.58 -14.22
N LYS A 205 -2.48 -10.76 -14.96
CA LYS A 205 -3.83 -11.14 -15.43
C LYS A 205 -3.80 -12.38 -16.33
N VAL A 206 -2.80 -12.48 -17.21
CA VAL A 206 -2.62 -13.63 -18.09
C VAL A 206 -2.13 -14.84 -17.29
N GLU A 207 -1.14 -14.67 -16.42
CA GLU A 207 -0.56 -15.74 -15.60
C GLU A 207 -1.55 -16.32 -14.58
N MET A 208 -2.42 -15.49 -13.98
CA MET A 208 -3.47 -15.97 -13.08
C MET A 208 -4.59 -16.73 -13.80
N GLY A 209 -4.63 -16.72 -15.15
CA GLY A 209 -5.63 -17.44 -15.94
C GLY A 209 -7.08 -17.17 -15.51
N TYR A 210 -7.95 -18.18 -15.68
CA TYR A 210 -9.33 -18.07 -15.23
C TYR A 210 -9.41 -18.18 -13.70
N THR A 211 -9.81 -17.07 -13.07
CA THR A 211 -10.04 -16.99 -11.63
C THR A 211 -11.50 -16.61 -11.37
N PRO A 212 -12.22 -17.33 -10.49
CA PRO A 212 -13.54 -16.92 -10.03
C PRO A 212 -13.58 -15.48 -9.51
N LYS A 213 -14.58 -14.69 -9.93
CA LYS A 213 -14.69 -13.27 -9.59
C LYS A 213 -14.62 -12.97 -8.09
N PHE A 214 -15.13 -13.87 -7.24
CA PHE A 214 -15.11 -13.66 -5.79
C PHE A 214 -13.67 -13.61 -5.21
N LEU A 215 -12.70 -14.23 -5.89
CA LEU A 215 -11.28 -14.17 -5.52
C LEU A 215 -10.59 -12.88 -6.00
N LEU A 216 -11.27 -12.07 -6.81
CA LEU A 216 -10.77 -10.77 -7.29
C LEU A 216 -11.39 -9.59 -6.54
N ASN A 217 -12.42 -9.87 -5.72
CA ASN A 217 -13.09 -8.86 -4.94
C ASN A 217 -12.34 -8.61 -3.63
N TYR A 218 -12.38 -7.35 -3.20
CA TYR A 218 -11.93 -6.87 -1.91
C TYR A 218 -13.13 -6.93 -0.97
N SER A 219 -13.15 -7.87 -0.04
CA SER A 219 -14.18 -7.98 0.99
C SER A 219 -13.65 -7.53 2.36
N PHE A 220 -12.67 -6.63 2.34
CA PHE A 220 -12.10 -5.98 3.52
C PHE A 220 -13.09 -5.00 4.12
#